data_AF-A0AA39AFF4-F1
#
_entry.id   AF-A0AA39AFF4-F1
#
_cell.length_a   1.000
_cell.length_b   1.000
_cell.length_c   1.000
_cell.angle_alpha   90.00
_cell.angle_beta   90.00
_cell.angle_gamma   90.00
#
_symmetry.space_group_name_H-M   'P 1'
#
loop_
_entity.id
_entity.type
_entity.pdbx_description
1 polymer ?
#
loop_
_entity_poly.entity_id
_entity_poly.type
_entity_poly.pdbx_seq_one_letter_code
_entity_poly.pdbx_strand_id
1 'polypeptide(L)'
;MLVLDNHVSKPMWCCAREDGNGFFGDMFFDPKEWIEGLTQVAKRFKGKPQVVAMSMRNEIRGPRQNLPDWYKNMREGAKAIHSTNPDVLVLVSGLNFDKDLSFLSNTPFGLTLDNKVVYEAHWYSFDFTQQWQTQPLNRVCRQRADEFQREAAFLITGDNAAPLIISEFGVDVRGVNQADNRYFNCFLPTVAEKDLDWELWTLQGSYYYREGKAGPEEVYSVLDYNWDKPRDPKYLQRLTILQQTIQDPNSTNLSHYLIVHAESGFCVNVEGEDNVHGSSCRERSKWSHGGDGWPIRRVGGEQCLKAVGDGVPVTLSTDCKSPRATWKLISDSRLHVAAMDEQGNSLCLEATSSNYSSILTRKCACVNNEANCDPQSQWFKLVPSNLS
;
A
#
# COMPACT_ATOMS: atom_id res chain seq x y z
N MET A 1 -12.36 -14.22 6.06
CA MET A 1 -11.13 -14.69 6.71
C MET A 1 -10.93 -13.85 7.96
N LEU A 2 -10.29 -14.39 8.99
CA LEU A 2 -10.02 -13.69 10.23
C LEU A 2 -8.53 -13.85 10.57
N VAL A 3 -7.88 -12.72 10.83
CA VAL A 3 -6.59 -12.64 11.51
C VAL A 3 -6.88 -12.23 12.95
N LEU A 4 -6.41 -13.02 13.90
CA LEU A 4 -6.58 -12.72 15.32
C LEU A 4 -5.34 -11.98 15.81
N ASP A 5 -5.52 -10.80 16.37
CA ASP A 5 -4.43 -9.95 16.85
C ASP A 5 -4.41 -9.86 18.39
N ASN A 6 -3.21 -9.68 18.94
CA ASN A 6 -2.99 -9.24 20.31
C ASN A 6 -2.59 -7.75 20.31
N HIS A 7 -3.60 -6.88 20.37
CA HIS A 7 -3.38 -5.45 20.14
C HIS A 7 -2.63 -4.72 21.28
N VAL A 8 -3.19 -4.76 22.48
CA VAL A 8 -2.58 -4.23 23.72
C VAL A 8 -3.05 -5.05 24.92
N SER A 9 -2.32 -5.00 26.02
CA SER A 9 -2.61 -5.83 27.21
C SER A 9 -3.67 -5.23 28.14
N LYS A 10 -4.10 -3.99 27.88
CA LYS A 10 -5.17 -3.29 28.61
C LYS A 10 -6.24 -2.81 27.64
N PRO A 11 -7.52 -2.74 28.07
CA PRO A 11 -8.60 -2.20 27.25
C PRO A 11 -8.45 -0.67 27.15
N MET A 12 -7.57 -0.21 26.28
CA MET A 12 -7.21 1.19 26.11
C MET A 12 -6.97 1.51 24.63
N TRP A 13 -6.94 2.81 24.31
CA TRP A 13 -6.51 3.26 23.00
C TRP A 13 -4.99 3.16 22.88
N CYS A 14 -4.54 2.55 21.79
CA CYS A 14 -3.15 2.43 21.40
C CYS A 14 -2.82 3.59 20.43
N CYS A 15 -1.58 4.07 20.30
CA CYS A 15 -0.33 3.45 20.72
C CYS A 15 0.64 4.53 21.18
N ALA A 16 0.58 4.96 22.44
CA ALA A 16 1.57 5.94 22.91
C ALA A 16 2.93 5.24 23.09
N ARG A 17 4.02 5.97 22.87
CA ARG A 17 5.39 5.43 23.04
C ARG A 17 5.66 4.90 24.45
N GLU A 18 4.98 5.44 25.45
CA GLU A 18 5.22 5.19 26.89
C GLU A 18 3.96 4.72 27.63
N ASP A 19 2.98 4.14 26.93
CA ASP A 19 1.75 3.61 27.56
C ASP A 19 1.96 2.33 28.39
N GLY A 20 3.20 1.86 28.52
CA GLY A 20 3.54 0.66 29.28
C GLY A 20 3.09 -0.66 28.62
N ASN A 21 2.74 -0.64 27.32
CA ASN A 21 2.36 -1.82 26.55
C ASN A 21 3.27 -2.07 25.33
N GLY A 22 4.29 -1.25 25.08
CA GLY A 22 5.01 -1.24 23.80
C GLY A 22 6.00 -2.39 23.60
N PHE A 23 6.68 -2.83 24.66
CA PHE A 23 7.72 -3.88 24.56
C PHE A 23 7.62 -4.94 25.65
N PHE A 24 8.22 -6.09 25.38
CA PHE A 24 8.34 -7.19 26.33
C PHE A 24 8.93 -6.74 27.67
N GLY A 25 8.24 -7.04 28.77
CA GLY A 25 8.62 -6.62 30.12
C GLY A 25 8.20 -5.21 30.49
N ASP A 26 7.45 -4.50 29.63
CA ASP A 26 6.78 -3.27 30.02
C ASP A 26 5.77 -3.50 31.16
N MET A 27 5.37 -2.42 31.83
CA MET A 27 4.48 -2.44 33.00
C MET A 27 3.25 -3.32 32.83
N PHE A 28 2.69 -3.38 31.62
CA PHE A 28 1.50 -4.15 31.30
C PHE A 28 1.76 -5.27 30.29
N PHE A 29 3.01 -5.55 29.90
CA PHE A 29 3.35 -6.55 28.90
C PHE A 29 4.32 -7.60 29.44
N ASP A 30 3.80 -8.55 30.21
CA ASP A 30 4.55 -9.73 30.66
C ASP A 30 4.63 -10.78 29.52
N PRO A 31 5.84 -11.18 29.08
CA PRO A 31 5.98 -12.15 27.99
C PRO A 31 5.42 -13.54 28.29
N LYS A 32 5.42 -13.99 29.56
CA LYS A 32 4.87 -15.30 29.93
C LYS A 32 3.34 -15.30 29.84
N GLU A 33 2.72 -14.24 30.36
CA GLU A 33 1.27 -14.06 30.26
C GLU A 33 0.84 -13.95 28.79
N TRP A 34 1.61 -13.22 27.99
CA TRP A 34 1.37 -13.10 26.55
C TRP A 34 1.45 -14.44 25.80
N ILE A 35 2.50 -15.25 26.04
CA ILE A 35 2.61 -16.60 25.44
C ILE A 35 1.43 -17.48 25.85
N GLU A 36 1.01 -17.41 27.11
CA GLU A 36 -0.17 -18.13 27.59
C GLU A 36 -1.45 -17.67 26.86
N GLY A 37 -1.64 -16.36 26.72
CA GLY A 37 -2.75 -15.77 25.97
C GLY A 37 -2.78 -16.24 24.51
N LEU A 38 -1.64 -16.17 23.80
CA LEU A 38 -1.50 -16.68 22.43
C LEU A 38 -1.87 -18.17 22.35
N THR A 39 -1.39 -18.99 23.28
CA THR A 39 -1.68 -20.43 23.35
C THR A 39 -3.17 -20.69 23.56
N GLN A 40 -3.83 -19.95 24.45
CA GLN A 40 -5.26 -20.09 24.72
C GLN A 40 -6.10 -19.73 23.49
N VAL A 41 -5.77 -18.63 22.80
CA VAL A 41 -6.44 -18.21 21.56
C VAL A 41 -6.22 -19.24 20.45
N ALA A 42 -4.98 -19.68 20.23
CA ALA A 42 -4.64 -20.70 19.24
C ALA A 42 -5.44 -21.99 19.47
N LYS A 43 -5.53 -22.45 20.73
CA LYS A 43 -6.31 -23.63 21.11
C LYS A 43 -7.80 -23.45 20.86
N ARG A 44 -8.35 -22.28 21.20
CA ARG A 44 -9.78 -21.96 21.04
C ARG A 44 -10.20 -22.01 19.56
N PHE A 45 -9.35 -21.55 18.66
CA PHE A 45 -9.64 -21.46 17.22
C PHE A 45 -9.04 -22.59 16.38
N LYS A 46 -8.47 -23.62 17.01
CA LYS A 46 -7.99 -24.81 16.30
C LYS A 46 -9.11 -25.49 15.49
N GLY A 47 -8.83 -25.79 14.23
CA GLY A 47 -9.79 -26.41 13.31
C GLY A 47 -10.94 -25.48 12.89
N LYS A 48 -10.83 -24.16 13.11
CA LYS A 48 -11.79 -23.16 12.60
C LYS A 48 -11.26 -22.55 11.29
N PRO A 49 -11.71 -23.02 10.12
CA PRO A 49 -11.13 -22.62 8.83
C PRO A 49 -11.33 -21.13 8.50
N GLN A 50 -12.23 -20.44 9.21
CA GLN A 50 -12.41 -19.00 9.06
C GLN A 50 -11.24 -18.20 9.64
N VAL A 51 -10.52 -18.74 10.64
CA VAL A 51 -9.32 -18.14 11.23
C VAL A 51 -8.12 -18.64 10.45
N VAL A 52 -7.51 -17.74 9.69
CA VAL A 52 -6.43 -18.09 8.77
C VAL A 52 -5.07 -17.75 9.36
N ALA A 53 -5.01 -16.80 10.29
CA ALA A 53 -3.76 -16.36 10.88
C ALA A 53 -3.93 -15.82 12.31
N MET A 54 -2.81 -15.75 13.02
CA MET A 54 -2.68 -15.04 14.28
C MET A 54 -1.50 -14.06 14.19
N SER A 55 -1.79 -12.78 14.37
CA SER A 55 -0.78 -11.74 14.64
C SER A 55 -0.37 -11.79 16.10
N MET A 56 0.94 -11.77 16.32
CA MET A 56 1.52 -12.06 17.62
C MET A 56 1.43 -10.87 18.57
N ARG A 57 1.65 -9.65 18.08
CA ARG A 57 1.60 -8.42 18.87
C ARG A 57 1.56 -7.20 17.94
N ASN A 58 0.60 -6.33 18.17
CA ASN A 58 0.53 -5.03 17.49
C ASN A 58 1.62 -4.05 17.99
N GLU A 59 2.26 -3.38 17.05
CA GLU A 59 3.10 -2.19 17.21
C GLU A 59 4.16 -2.31 18.30
N ILE A 60 5.09 -3.26 18.18
CA ILE A 60 6.20 -3.39 19.12
C ILE A 60 7.03 -2.10 19.10
N ARG A 61 7.14 -1.42 20.24
CA ARG A 61 7.61 -0.03 20.34
C ARG A 61 8.18 0.33 21.73
N GLY A 62 8.60 1.59 21.88
CA GLY A 62 9.03 2.14 23.17
C GLY A 62 10.54 2.08 23.44
N PRO A 63 11.00 2.68 24.56
CA PRO A 63 12.43 2.88 24.85
C PRO A 63 13.19 1.60 25.27
N ARG A 64 12.49 0.51 25.62
CA ARG A 64 13.10 -0.78 26.00
C ARG A 64 13.41 -1.72 24.83
N GLN A 65 12.96 -1.37 23.63
CA GLN A 65 13.13 -2.20 22.44
C GLN A 65 14.59 -2.60 22.22
N ASN A 66 14.81 -3.89 22.01
CA ASN A 66 16.11 -4.44 21.66
C ASN A 66 15.94 -5.75 20.87
N LEU A 67 16.90 -6.03 19.98
CA LEU A 67 16.85 -7.21 19.13
C LEU A 67 16.94 -8.54 19.90
N PRO A 68 17.82 -8.72 20.91
CA PRO A 68 17.91 -9.97 21.66
C PRO A 68 16.56 -10.43 22.23
N ASP A 69 15.85 -9.53 22.92
CA ASP A 69 14.54 -9.84 23.49
C ASP A 69 13.46 -10.00 22.43
N TRP A 70 13.49 -9.21 21.35
CA TRP A 70 12.57 -9.38 20.22
C TRP A 70 12.70 -10.80 19.63
N TYR A 71 13.92 -11.22 19.28
CA TYR A 71 14.15 -12.56 18.72
C TYR A 71 13.73 -13.66 19.67
N LYS A 72 14.06 -13.53 20.95
CA LYS A 72 13.69 -14.53 21.95
C LYS A 72 12.18 -14.67 22.04
N ASN A 73 11.48 -13.58 22.36
CA ASN A 73 10.06 -13.63 22.67
C ASN A 73 9.22 -13.91 21.41
N MET A 74 9.52 -13.28 20.26
CA MET A 74 8.77 -13.54 19.02
C MET A 74 8.91 -14.99 18.56
N ARG A 75 10.09 -15.61 18.70
CA ARG A 75 10.28 -17.04 18.39
C ARG A 75 9.54 -17.94 19.37
N GLU A 76 9.51 -17.60 20.65
CA GLU A 76 8.77 -18.35 21.67
C GLU A 76 7.25 -18.28 21.43
N GLY A 77 6.71 -17.09 21.16
CA GLY A 77 5.30 -16.90 20.79
C GLY A 77 4.92 -17.66 19.52
N ALA A 78 5.75 -17.59 18.48
CA ALA A 78 5.49 -18.26 17.20
C ALA A 78 5.45 -19.79 17.35
N LYS A 79 6.38 -20.35 18.13
CA LYS A 79 6.39 -21.79 18.47
C LYS A 79 5.17 -22.20 19.28
N ALA A 80 4.74 -21.35 20.23
CA ALA A 80 3.56 -21.63 21.06
C ALA A 80 2.27 -21.69 20.23
N ILE A 81 2.08 -20.73 19.32
CA ILE A 81 0.95 -20.74 18.39
C ILE A 81 1.00 -21.98 17.50
N HIS A 82 2.11 -22.21 16.79
CA HIS A 82 2.20 -23.28 15.79
C HIS A 82 2.09 -24.69 16.39
N SER A 83 2.72 -24.94 17.56
CA SER A 83 2.58 -26.23 18.25
C SER A 83 1.13 -26.49 18.72
N THR A 84 0.39 -25.43 19.03
CA THR A 84 -1.00 -25.54 19.47
C THR A 84 -1.96 -25.66 18.29
N ASN A 85 -1.78 -24.85 17.26
CA ASN A 85 -2.61 -24.76 16.06
C ASN A 85 -1.72 -24.62 14.81
N PRO A 86 -1.30 -25.73 14.19
CA PRO A 86 -0.39 -25.69 13.03
C PRO A 86 -1.08 -25.26 11.73
N ASP A 87 -2.42 -25.14 11.72
CA ASP A 87 -3.19 -24.81 10.52
C ASP A 87 -3.08 -23.32 10.16
N VAL A 88 -2.94 -22.44 11.17
CA VAL A 88 -2.92 -20.98 10.98
C VAL A 88 -1.53 -20.48 10.58
N LEU A 89 -1.51 -19.38 9.83
CA LEU A 89 -0.32 -18.56 9.63
C LEU A 89 0.02 -17.81 10.94
N VAL A 90 1.31 -17.53 11.14
CA VAL A 90 1.82 -16.75 12.26
C VAL A 90 2.42 -15.46 11.70
N LEU A 91 1.76 -14.33 12.00
CA LEU A 91 2.24 -13.01 11.60
C LEU A 91 3.26 -12.49 12.61
N VAL A 92 4.37 -11.95 12.09
CA VAL A 92 5.54 -11.50 12.83
C VAL A 92 5.74 -10.00 12.58
N SER A 93 5.41 -9.20 13.58
CA SER A 93 5.57 -7.74 13.60
C SER A 93 7.00 -7.28 13.86
N GLY A 94 7.32 -6.12 13.27
CA GLY A 94 8.61 -5.45 13.41
C GLY A 94 8.76 -4.61 14.67
N LEU A 95 9.85 -3.85 14.73
CA LEU A 95 10.05 -2.82 15.75
C LEU A 95 9.48 -1.48 15.27
N ASN A 96 9.51 -0.49 16.17
CA ASN A 96 9.14 0.89 15.88
C ASN A 96 7.72 0.98 15.30
N PHE A 97 6.72 0.49 16.03
CA PHE A 97 5.30 0.53 15.61
C PHE A 97 5.08 -0.25 14.30
N ASP A 98 5.69 -1.43 14.21
CA ASP A 98 5.62 -2.35 13.07
C ASP A 98 6.06 -1.72 11.74
N LYS A 99 6.93 -0.70 11.80
CA LYS A 99 7.51 -0.06 10.62
C LYS A 99 8.83 -0.70 10.21
N ASP A 100 9.60 -1.21 11.18
CA ASP A 100 10.99 -1.63 10.96
C ASP A 100 11.20 -3.13 11.14
N LEU A 101 11.39 -3.83 10.02
CA LEU A 101 11.84 -5.21 9.91
C LEU A 101 13.26 -5.29 9.31
N SER A 102 13.95 -4.17 9.10
CA SER A 102 15.23 -4.09 8.36
C SER A 102 16.33 -4.96 8.97
N PHE A 103 16.29 -5.18 10.28
CA PHE A 103 17.24 -6.03 11.00
C PHE A 103 17.21 -7.50 10.53
N LEU A 104 16.10 -7.95 9.91
CA LEU A 104 15.98 -9.29 9.34
C LEU A 104 16.85 -9.51 8.10
N SER A 105 17.31 -8.45 7.44
CA SER A 105 18.28 -8.53 6.34
C SER A 105 19.63 -9.08 6.78
N ASN A 106 20.02 -8.82 8.04
CA ASN A 106 21.31 -9.26 8.60
C ASN A 106 21.18 -10.55 9.41
N THR A 107 20.06 -10.71 10.12
CA THR A 107 19.81 -11.89 10.96
C THR A 107 18.40 -12.39 10.67
N PRO A 108 18.22 -13.50 9.96
CA PRO A 108 16.87 -14.00 9.66
C PRO A 108 16.09 -14.38 10.92
N PHE A 109 14.76 -14.40 10.83
CA PHE A 109 13.89 -14.85 11.92
C PHE A 109 14.24 -16.27 12.38
N GLY A 110 14.70 -17.13 11.46
CA GLY A 110 15.28 -18.45 11.79
C GLY A 110 14.25 -19.52 12.16
N LEU A 111 12.96 -19.25 11.97
CA LEU A 111 11.87 -20.23 12.03
C LEU A 111 11.06 -20.13 10.74
N THR A 112 10.70 -21.28 10.16
CA THR A 112 9.81 -21.36 9.00
C THR A 112 8.42 -21.87 9.37
N LEU A 113 8.32 -22.67 10.45
CA LEU A 113 7.07 -23.25 10.95
C LEU A 113 6.27 -23.97 9.85
N ASP A 114 6.95 -24.81 9.07
CA ASP A 114 6.36 -25.48 7.89
C ASP A 114 5.72 -24.49 6.89
N ASN A 115 6.45 -23.39 6.62
CA ASN A 115 6.04 -22.30 5.73
C ASN A 115 4.78 -21.55 6.23
N LYS A 116 4.66 -21.37 7.56
CA LYS A 116 3.54 -20.64 8.18
C LYS A 116 3.92 -19.25 8.68
N VAL A 117 5.17 -18.81 8.52
CA VAL A 117 5.59 -17.46 8.93
C VAL A 117 5.25 -16.44 7.85
N VAL A 118 4.59 -15.37 8.26
CA VAL A 118 4.29 -14.17 7.45
C VAL A 118 4.78 -12.97 8.23
N TYR A 119 5.33 -11.95 7.57
CA TYR A 119 5.69 -10.70 8.23
C TYR A 119 4.59 -9.67 8.04
N GLU A 120 4.47 -8.73 8.98
CA GLU A 120 3.45 -7.68 8.92
C GLU A 120 4.08 -6.30 9.14
N ALA A 121 3.56 -5.29 8.44
CA ALA A 121 4.06 -3.93 8.53
C ALA A 121 2.93 -2.90 8.52
N HIS A 122 3.14 -1.79 9.22
CA HIS A 122 2.21 -0.66 9.27
C HIS A 122 2.71 0.50 8.40
N TRP A 123 1.78 1.21 7.77
CA TRP A 123 2.13 2.43 7.04
C TRP A 123 1.06 3.51 7.21
N TYR A 124 1.43 4.60 7.88
CA TYR A 124 0.61 5.79 8.07
C TYR A 124 1.35 7.08 7.70
N SER A 125 0.61 8.17 7.60
CA SER A 125 1.14 9.53 7.38
C SER A 125 1.81 10.14 8.63
N PHE A 126 1.51 9.59 9.83
CA PHE A 126 1.70 10.26 11.13
C PHE A 126 3.12 10.76 11.37
N ASP A 127 4.13 9.94 11.12
CA ASP A 127 5.54 10.28 11.36
C ASP A 127 6.13 11.29 10.36
N PHE A 128 5.35 11.65 9.32
CA PHE A 128 5.78 12.54 8.25
C PHE A 128 4.74 13.62 7.92
N THR A 129 3.82 13.89 8.85
CA THR A 129 2.66 14.79 8.66
C THR A 129 3.07 16.17 8.14
N GLN A 130 4.07 16.81 8.77
CA GLN A 130 4.51 18.15 8.38
C GLN A 130 5.10 18.18 6.97
N GLN A 131 5.88 17.16 6.62
CA GLN A 131 6.54 17.05 5.33
C GLN A 131 5.52 16.79 4.23
N TRP A 132 4.51 15.94 4.46
CA TRP A 132 3.37 15.78 3.54
C TRP A 132 2.64 17.09 3.28
N GLN A 133 2.60 18.00 4.25
CA GLN A 133 1.93 19.31 4.10
C GLN A 133 2.81 20.37 3.42
N THR A 134 4.12 20.36 3.64
CA THR A 134 4.99 21.51 3.34
C THR A 134 6.09 21.25 2.32
N GLN A 135 6.47 20.00 2.09
CA GLN A 135 7.58 19.66 1.20
C GLN A 135 7.09 19.21 -0.19
N PRO A 136 7.95 19.30 -1.23
CA PRO A 136 7.61 18.84 -2.57
C PRO A 136 7.22 17.36 -2.60
N LEU A 137 6.04 17.06 -3.14
CA LEU A 137 5.41 15.74 -2.99
C LEU A 137 6.15 14.62 -3.72
N ASN A 138 6.82 14.90 -4.84
CA ASN A 138 7.63 13.91 -5.55
C ASN A 138 8.79 13.41 -4.66
N ARG A 139 9.52 14.32 -4.01
CA ARG A 139 10.56 14.00 -3.03
C ARG A 139 10.01 13.25 -1.82
N VAL A 140 8.91 13.73 -1.23
CA VAL A 140 8.33 13.11 -0.03
C VAL A 140 7.86 11.69 -0.34
N CYS A 141 7.14 11.49 -1.45
CA CYS A 141 6.68 10.17 -1.85
C CYS A 141 7.86 9.23 -2.11
N ARG A 142 8.91 9.70 -2.81
CA ARG A 142 10.12 8.91 -3.03
C ARG A 142 10.78 8.48 -1.73
N GLN A 143 10.98 9.42 -0.81
CA GLN A 143 11.59 9.13 0.49
C GLN A 143 10.80 8.08 1.28
N ARG A 144 9.46 8.19 1.31
CA ARG A 144 8.61 7.25 2.05
C ARG A 144 8.53 5.86 1.38
N ALA A 145 8.49 5.81 0.05
CA ALA A 145 8.53 4.54 -0.68
C ALA A 145 9.88 3.82 -0.50
N ASP A 146 11.00 4.55 -0.54
CA ASP A 146 12.34 3.98 -0.30
C ASP A 146 12.52 3.52 1.15
N GLU A 147 11.93 4.24 2.12
CA GLU A 147 11.90 3.82 3.52
C GLU A 147 11.12 2.52 3.70
N PHE A 148 9.88 2.44 3.17
CA PHE A 148 9.10 1.21 3.20
C PHE A 148 9.83 0.03 2.53
N GLN A 149 10.50 0.27 1.40
CA GLN A 149 11.31 -0.74 0.73
C GLN A 149 12.45 -1.24 1.61
N ARG A 150 13.18 -0.34 2.27
CA ARG A 150 14.32 -0.69 3.12
C ARG A 150 13.88 -1.39 4.41
N GLU A 151 12.75 -0.99 4.97
CA GLU A 151 12.33 -1.38 6.31
C GLU A 151 11.41 -2.59 6.33
N ALA A 152 10.61 -2.82 5.28
CA ALA A 152 9.70 -3.96 5.22
C ALA A 152 9.71 -4.67 3.85
N ALA A 153 9.51 -3.93 2.77
CA ALA A 153 9.26 -4.52 1.45
C ALA A 153 10.48 -5.24 0.82
N PHE A 154 11.67 -5.18 1.43
CA PHE A 154 12.80 -6.01 1.02
C PHE A 154 12.52 -7.51 1.22
N LEU A 155 11.65 -7.85 2.19
CA LEU A 155 11.32 -9.23 2.53
C LEU A 155 10.65 -9.98 1.38
N ILE A 156 9.97 -9.30 0.45
CA ILE A 156 9.30 -9.94 -0.69
C ILE A 156 10.21 -10.07 -1.93
N THR A 157 11.50 -9.79 -1.80
CA THR A 157 12.45 -9.77 -2.92
C THR A 157 13.63 -10.72 -2.72
N GLY A 158 14.18 -11.22 -3.82
CA GLY A 158 15.36 -12.10 -3.82
C GLY A 158 15.05 -13.57 -3.49
N ASP A 159 16.11 -14.38 -3.37
CA ASP A 159 16.00 -15.85 -3.24
C ASP A 159 15.39 -16.32 -1.91
N ASN A 160 15.40 -15.45 -0.89
CA ASN A 160 14.85 -15.72 0.44
C ASN A 160 13.57 -14.93 0.69
N ALA A 161 12.81 -14.63 -0.37
CA ALA A 161 11.56 -13.89 -0.26
C ALA A 161 10.58 -14.59 0.69
N ALA A 162 9.88 -13.80 1.50
CA ALA A 162 8.88 -14.24 2.46
C ALA A 162 7.61 -13.41 2.31
N PRO A 163 6.42 -13.96 2.63
CA PRO A 163 5.17 -13.20 2.58
C PRO A 163 5.19 -12.01 3.53
N LEU A 164 4.67 -10.87 3.06
CA LEU A 164 4.51 -9.63 3.81
C LEU A 164 3.07 -9.14 3.62
N ILE A 165 2.41 -8.77 4.71
CA ILE A 165 1.11 -8.10 4.70
C ILE A 165 1.25 -6.68 5.24
N ILE A 166 0.53 -5.72 4.65
CA ILE A 166 0.30 -4.42 5.31
C ILE A 166 -0.85 -4.62 6.28
N SER A 167 -0.56 -5.00 7.53
CA SER A 167 -1.60 -5.29 8.53
C SER A 167 -2.34 -4.03 8.98
N GLU A 168 -1.78 -2.84 8.79
CA GLU A 168 -2.51 -1.60 9.02
C GLU A 168 -2.07 -0.43 8.12
N PHE A 169 -3.06 0.26 7.59
CA PHE A 169 -2.94 1.61 7.02
C PHE A 169 -4.31 2.29 7.10
N GLY A 170 -4.34 3.61 6.92
CA GLY A 170 -5.60 4.35 6.89
C GLY A 170 -5.42 5.85 6.65
N VAL A 171 -6.54 6.52 6.43
CA VAL A 171 -6.65 7.97 6.25
C VAL A 171 -7.93 8.48 6.89
N ASP A 172 -8.00 9.78 7.20
CA ASP A 172 -9.28 10.44 7.46
C ASP A 172 -10.15 10.42 6.18
N VAL A 173 -11.13 9.50 6.14
CA VAL A 173 -11.98 9.20 4.98
C VAL A 173 -12.93 10.36 4.65
N ARG A 174 -13.03 11.39 5.50
CA ARG A 174 -13.77 12.62 5.17
C ARG A 174 -13.04 13.47 4.12
N GLY A 175 -11.77 13.18 3.84
CA GLY A 175 -10.96 13.89 2.85
C GLY A 175 -10.49 15.28 3.28
N VAL A 176 -10.63 15.63 4.56
CA VAL A 176 -10.26 16.95 5.10
C VAL A 176 -8.82 17.03 5.60
N ASN A 177 -8.16 15.89 5.83
CA ASN A 177 -6.76 15.83 6.25
C ASN A 177 -5.83 15.83 5.03
N GLN A 178 -5.17 16.97 4.81
CA GLN A 178 -4.26 17.13 3.67
C GLN A 178 -3.08 16.14 3.68
N ALA A 179 -2.51 15.84 4.85
CA ALA A 179 -1.35 14.94 4.94
C ALA A 179 -1.75 13.52 4.52
N ASP A 180 -2.89 13.05 5.03
CA ASP A 180 -3.45 11.73 4.72
C ASP A 180 -3.78 11.59 3.24
N ASN A 181 -4.43 12.60 2.65
CA ASN A 181 -4.79 12.60 1.23
C ASN A 181 -3.54 12.45 0.34
N ARG A 182 -2.49 13.23 0.63
CA ARG A 182 -1.23 13.21 -0.12
C ARG A 182 -0.43 11.93 0.10
N TYR A 183 -0.40 11.46 1.34
CA TYR A 183 0.19 10.18 1.72
C TYR A 183 -0.45 9.04 0.92
N PHE A 184 -1.78 8.96 0.89
CA PHE A 184 -2.49 7.85 0.28
C PHE A 184 -2.34 7.83 -1.24
N ASN A 185 -2.20 8.99 -1.88
CA ASN A 185 -1.83 9.10 -3.29
C ASN A 185 -0.41 8.54 -3.59
N CYS A 186 0.48 8.48 -2.60
CA CYS A 186 1.76 7.78 -2.74
C CYS A 186 1.66 6.29 -2.37
N PHE A 187 0.95 5.97 -1.29
CA PHE A 187 0.76 4.61 -0.77
C PHE A 187 0.13 3.67 -1.80
N LEU A 188 -1.04 4.05 -2.33
CA LEU A 188 -1.85 3.20 -3.21
C LEU A 188 -1.06 2.64 -4.40
N PRO A 189 -0.40 3.46 -5.25
CA PRO A 189 0.39 2.93 -6.36
C PRO A 189 1.64 2.16 -5.91
N THR A 190 2.22 2.48 -4.75
CA THR A 190 3.41 1.79 -4.22
C THR A 190 3.07 0.38 -3.74
N VAL A 191 1.94 0.21 -3.07
CA VAL A 191 1.44 -1.10 -2.62
C VAL A 191 0.92 -1.91 -3.80
N ALA A 192 0.21 -1.29 -4.73
CA ALA A 192 -0.25 -1.94 -5.96
C ALA A 192 0.91 -2.50 -6.79
N GLU A 193 2.02 -1.77 -6.91
CA GLU A 193 3.22 -2.24 -7.62
C GLU A 193 3.79 -3.55 -7.07
N LYS A 194 3.57 -3.81 -5.77
CA LYS A 194 4.12 -4.96 -5.05
C LYS A 194 3.13 -6.10 -4.86
N ASP A 195 1.86 -5.90 -5.22
CA ASP A 195 0.77 -6.86 -5.05
C ASP A 195 0.71 -7.45 -3.62
N LEU A 196 0.82 -6.58 -2.61
CA LEU A 196 0.79 -6.98 -1.21
C LEU A 196 -0.65 -7.18 -0.72
N ASP A 197 -0.85 -8.20 0.11
CA ASP A 197 -2.04 -8.32 0.96
C ASP A 197 -2.09 -7.17 1.97
N TRP A 198 -3.30 -6.82 2.42
CA TRP A 198 -3.50 -5.66 3.27
C TRP A 198 -4.74 -5.75 4.15
N GLU A 199 -4.70 -5.00 5.25
CA GLU A 199 -5.81 -4.77 6.16
C GLU A 199 -5.97 -3.25 6.38
N LEU A 200 -7.18 -2.74 6.12
CA LEU A 200 -7.50 -1.33 6.24
C LEU A 200 -8.02 -1.03 7.65
N TRP A 201 -7.41 -0.06 8.32
CA TRP A 201 -7.98 0.58 9.48
C TRP A 201 -8.98 1.64 9.01
N THR A 202 -10.30 1.43 9.09
CA THR A 202 -11.02 0.34 9.78
C THR A 202 -12.48 0.21 9.34
N LEU A 203 -13.12 -0.95 9.56
CA LEU A 203 -14.50 -1.21 9.12
C LEU A 203 -15.58 -0.47 9.93
N GLN A 204 -15.28 -0.01 11.15
CA GLN A 204 -16.26 0.56 12.10
C GLN A 204 -17.01 1.82 11.59
N GLY A 205 -17.69 2.56 12.46
CA GLY A 205 -18.32 3.85 12.08
C GLY A 205 -18.32 4.87 13.22
N SER A 206 -18.73 4.43 14.40
CA SER A 206 -18.79 5.23 15.62
C SER A 206 -18.49 4.40 16.86
N TYR A 207 -18.03 5.04 17.92
CA TYR A 207 -17.73 4.38 19.19
C TYR A 207 -18.89 4.51 20.16
N TYR A 208 -19.19 3.44 20.90
CA TYR A 208 -20.04 3.56 22.08
C TYR A 208 -19.42 4.56 23.09
N TYR A 209 -18.12 4.40 23.35
CA TYR A 209 -17.33 5.30 24.19
C TYR A 209 -15.86 5.23 23.78
N ARG A 210 -15.20 6.40 23.69
CA ARG A 210 -13.76 6.50 23.42
C ARG A 210 -13.22 7.75 24.11
N GLU A 211 -12.12 7.59 24.86
CA GLU A 211 -11.34 8.68 25.45
C GLU A 211 -12.19 9.75 26.18
N GLY A 212 -13.11 9.33 27.04
CA GLY A 212 -13.92 10.27 27.81
C GLY A 212 -15.22 10.72 27.14
N LYS A 213 -15.45 10.36 25.87
CA LYS A 213 -16.58 10.81 25.06
C LYS A 213 -17.47 9.63 24.65
N ALA A 214 -18.78 9.80 24.82
CA ALA A 214 -19.77 8.87 24.29
C ALA A 214 -20.11 9.21 22.84
N GLY A 215 -20.24 8.21 21.98
CA GLY A 215 -20.63 8.42 20.58
C GLY A 215 -19.65 9.20 19.69
N PRO A 216 -18.31 9.26 19.91
CA PRO A 216 -17.46 9.93 18.93
C PRO A 216 -17.44 9.13 17.63
N GLU A 217 -17.41 9.85 16.52
CA GLU A 217 -17.25 9.29 15.18
C GLU A 217 -15.82 8.73 15.00
N GLU A 218 -15.69 7.56 14.36
CA GLU A 218 -14.41 7.16 13.78
C GLU A 218 -14.30 7.79 12.40
N VAL A 219 -13.28 8.61 12.16
CA VAL A 219 -13.13 9.31 10.88
C VAL A 219 -12.26 8.54 9.89
N TYR A 220 -11.48 7.57 10.37
CA TYR A 220 -10.72 6.60 9.54
C TYR A 220 -11.60 5.43 9.06
N SER A 221 -12.90 5.48 9.32
CA SER A 221 -13.81 4.36 9.07
C SER A 221 -14.28 4.24 7.63
N VAL A 222 -14.45 2.98 7.20
CA VAL A 222 -15.14 2.64 5.95
C VAL A 222 -16.64 2.95 6.04
N LEU A 223 -17.30 2.61 7.14
CA LEU A 223 -18.73 2.88 7.32
C LEU A 223 -18.95 4.29 7.85
N ASP A 224 -20.11 4.85 7.55
CA ASP A 224 -20.49 6.13 8.14
C ASP A 224 -20.83 6.00 9.63
N TYR A 225 -21.13 7.13 10.27
CA TYR A 225 -21.45 7.16 11.71
C TYR A 225 -22.58 6.19 12.12
N ASN A 226 -23.55 5.94 11.23
CA ASN A 226 -24.73 5.12 11.48
C ASN A 226 -24.54 3.64 11.17
N TRP A 227 -23.38 3.25 10.62
CA TRP A 227 -23.06 1.87 10.22
C TRP A 227 -23.94 1.32 9.09
N ASP A 228 -24.61 2.17 8.31
CA ASP A 228 -25.60 1.72 7.31
C ASP A 228 -25.11 1.80 5.85
N LYS A 229 -24.02 2.54 5.59
CA LYS A 229 -23.44 2.68 4.26
C LYS A 229 -21.94 3.03 4.31
N PRO A 230 -21.21 2.85 3.20
CA PRO A 230 -19.87 3.40 3.07
C PRO A 230 -19.86 4.91 3.28
N ARG A 231 -18.93 5.40 4.10
CA ARG A 231 -18.67 6.82 4.34
C ARG A 231 -18.30 7.57 3.07
N ASP A 232 -17.38 6.99 2.29
CA ASP A 232 -16.99 7.51 0.98
C ASP A 232 -16.85 6.36 -0.04
N PRO A 233 -17.84 6.16 -0.93
CA PRO A 233 -17.75 5.19 -2.01
C PRO A 233 -16.57 5.45 -2.97
N LYS A 234 -16.14 6.70 -3.15
CA LYS A 234 -14.97 7.01 -3.99
C LYS A 234 -13.69 6.49 -3.35
N TYR A 235 -13.55 6.61 -2.03
CA TYR A 235 -12.43 6.01 -1.31
C TYR A 235 -12.35 4.49 -1.52
N LEU A 236 -13.47 3.77 -1.41
CA LEU A 236 -13.52 2.33 -1.70
C LEU A 236 -13.19 2.00 -3.15
N GLN A 237 -13.63 2.82 -4.09
CA GLN A 237 -13.31 2.64 -5.51
C GLN A 237 -11.79 2.71 -5.76
N ARG A 238 -11.07 3.58 -5.04
CA ARG A 238 -9.62 3.72 -5.17
C ARG A 238 -8.87 2.44 -4.78
N LEU A 239 -9.40 1.68 -3.82
CA LEU A 239 -8.81 0.42 -3.34
C LEU A 239 -9.00 -0.75 -4.30
N THR A 240 -9.81 -0.61 -5.36
CA THR A 240 -10.14 -1.71 -6.29
C THR A 240 -8.91 -2.40 -6.87
N ILE A 241 -7.85 -1.64 -7.19
CA ILE A 241 -6.61 -2.20 -7.72
C ILE A 241 -5.91 -3.16 -6.73
N LEU A 242 -6.09 -2.94 -5.42
CA LEU A 242 -5.49 -3.78 -4.38
C LEU A 242 -6.36 -5.00 -4.03
N GLN A 243 -7.59 -5.11 -4.56
CA GLN A 243 -8.53 -6.19 -4.22
C GLN A 243 -8.34 -7.46 -5.05
N GLN A 244 -7.44 -7.44 -6.03
CA GLN A 244 -7.17 -8.55 -6.94
C GLN A 244 -5.69 -8.87 -6.89
N THR A 245 -5.35 -10.15 -6.83
CA THR A 245 -3.98 -10.60 -7.10
C THR A 245 -3.67 -10.33 -8.56
N ILE A 246 -2.55 -9.66 -8.82
CA ILE A 246 -2.13 -9.24 -10.16
C ILE A 246 -0.77 -9.81 -10.56
N GLN A 247 -0.02 -10.33 -9.59
CA GLN A 247 1.27 -10.95 -9.77
C GLN A 247 1.28 -12.34 -9.12
N ASP A 248 1.60 -13.35 -9.92
CA ASP A 248 1.93 -14.69 -9.45
C ASP A 248 3.39 -15.00 -9.81
N PRO A 249 4.29 -15.21 -8.84
CA PRO A 249 5.69 -15.52 -9.10
C PRO A 249 5.89 -16.82 -9.88
N ASN A 250 4.90 -17.71 -9.93
CA ASN A 250 4.93 -18.96 -10.68
C ASN A 250 4.28 -18.86 -12.07
N SER A 251 3.70 -17.71 -12.43
CA SER A 251 3.05 -17.51 -13.72
C SER A 251 4.08 -17.52 -14.85
N THR A 252 3.79 -18.27 -15.91
CA THR A 252 4.57 -18.29 -17.15
C THR A 252 4.07 -17.27 -18.19
N ASN A 253 3.06 -16.47 -17.85
CA ASN A 253 2.51 -15.47 -18.76
C ASN A 253 3.51 -14.33 -18.97
N LEU A 254 3.40 -13.67 -20.13
CA LEU A 254 4.15 -12.45 -20.38
C LEU A 254 3.71 -11.34 -19.43
N SER A 255 4.68 -10.75 -18.72
CA SER A 255 4.46 -9.59 -17.88
C SER A 255 3.97 -8.41 -18.71
N HIS A 256 3.05 -7.67 -18.13
CA HIS A 256 2.49 -6.43 -18.64
C HIS A 256 2.34 -5.44 -17.50
N TYR A 257 1.81 -4.27 -17.81
CA TYR A 257 1.55 -3.19 -16.89
C TYR A 257 0.09 -2.79 -16.95
N LEU A 258 -0.40 -2.40 -15.78
CA LEU A 258 -1.59 -1.59 -15.60
C LEU A 258 -1.11 -0.16 -15.38
N ILE A 259 -1.79 0.84 -15.94
CA ILE A 259 -1.44 2.24 -15.70
C ILE A 259 -2.47 2.80 -14.72
N VAL A 260 -2.07 3.11 -13.50
CA VAL A 260 -2.98 3.49 -12.41
C VAL A 260 -2.80 4.96 -12.08
N HIS A 261 -3.88 5.73 -12.10
CA HIS A 261 -3.89 7.12 -11.66
C HIS A 261 -4.05 7.20 -10.13
N ALA A 262 -3.04 7.72 -9.45
CA ALA A 262 -2.86 7.67 -8.00
C ALA A 262 -4.01 8.28 -7.19
N GLU A 263 -4.51 9.45 -7.61
CA GLU A 263 -5.58 10.15 -6.88
C GLU A 263 -6.92 9.39 -6.96
N SER A 264 -7.20 8.79 -8.11
CA SER A 264 -8.50 8.15 -8.40
C SER A 264 -8.54 6.65 -8.15
N GLY A 265 -7.39 5.98 -8.16
CA GLY A 265 -7.27 4.52 -8.24
C GLY A 265 -7.87 3.91 -9.51
N PHE A 266 -8.18 4.72 -10.54
CA PHE A 266 -8.59 4.23 -11.85
C PHE A 266 -7.42 3.79 -12.70
N CYS A 267 -7.70 2.83 -13.56
CA CYS A 267 -6.79 2.33 -14.57
C CYS A 267 -7.02 3.08 -15.89
N VAL A 268 -5.95 3.32 -16.64
CA VAL A 268 -6.03 3.82 -18.01
C VAL A 268 -6.46 2.67 -18.92
N ASN A 269 -7.67 2.78 -19.42
CA ASN A 269 -8.37 1.79 -20.20
C ASN A 269 -8.68 2.31 -21.61
N VAL A 270 -8.98 1.38 -22.51
CA VAL A 270 -9.35 1.66 -23.89
C VAL A 270 -10.73 1.09 -24.13
N GLU A 271 -11.68 1.94 -24.51
CA GLU A 271 -13.00 1.53 -24.97
C GLU A 271 -13.11 1.77 -26.48
N GLY A 272 -13.65 0.80 -27.21
CA GLY A 272 -13.69 0.85 -28.67
C GLY A 272 -12.29 0.86 -29.31
N GLU A 273 -12.17 1.55 -30.45
CA GLU A 273 -10.92 1.56 -31.22
C GLU A 273 -9.90 2.59 -30.73
N ASP A 274 -10.35 3.72 -30.17
CA ASP A 274 -9.47 4.89 -29.92
C ASP A 274 -9.70 5.64 -28.59
N ASN A 275 -10.69 5.28 -27.77
CA ASN A 275 -11.02 6.09 -26.58
C ASN A 275 -10.22 5.69 -25.33
N VAL A 276 -9.13 6.43 -25.06
CA VAL A 276 -8.31 6.28 -23.85
C VAL A 276 -8.92 7.08 -22.69
N HIS A 277 -9.38 6.37 -21.66
CA HIS A 277 -10.11 6.95 -20.54
C HIS A 277 -9.68 6.30 -19.22
N GLY A 278 -10.06 6.91 -18.10
CA GLY A 278 -9.88 6.35 -16.76
C GLY A 278 -11.14 5.62 -16.30
N SER A 279 -11.02 4.38 -15.88
CA SER A 279 -12.15 3.62 -15.30
C SER A 279 -11.69 2.61 -14.24
N SER A 280 -12.63 1.89 -13.66
CA SER A 280 -12.36 0.91 -12.59
C SER A 280 -11.32 -0.12 -13.03
N CYS A 281 -10.37 -0.45 -12.16
CA CYS A 281 -9.31 -1.44 -12.45
C CYS A 281 -9.80 -2.90 -12.52
N ARG A 282 -11.11 -3.18 -12.34
CA ARG A 282 -11.69 -4.53 -12.49
C ARG A 282 -11.60 -5.03 -13.93
N GLU A 283 -11.86 -4.14 -14.87
CA GLU A 283 -11.71 -4.37 -16.31
C GLU A 283 -10.55 -3.51 -16.76
N ARG A 284 -9.48 -4.15 -17.24
CA ARG A 284 -8.20 -3.48 -17.37
C ARG A 284 -7.55 -3.74 -18.72
N SER A 285 -7.19 -2.64 -19.40
CA SER A 285 -6.28 -2.67 -20.52
C SER A 285 -4.89 -3.10 -20.05
N LYS A 286 -4.26 -3.95 -20.85
CA LYS A 286 -2.92 -4.47 -20.60
C LYS A 286 -1.94 -3.70 -21.46
N TRP A 287 -0.86 -3.22 -20.86
CA TRP A 287 0.14 -2.40 -21.52
C TRP A 287 1.52 -3.05 -21.45
N SER A 288 2.30 -3.01 -22.52
CA SER A 288 3.73 -3.37 -22.48
C SER A 288 4.57 -2.11 -22.56
N HIS A 289 5.65 -2.06 -21.79
CA HIS A 289 6.58 -0.94 -21.81
C HIS A 289 8.01 -1.45 -21.59
N GLY A 290 8.93 -1.10 -22.49
CA GLY A 290 10.33 -1.55 -22.45
C GLY A 290 11.25 -0.73 -21.55
N GLY A 291 10.71 0.23 -20.80
CA GLY A 291 11.46 1.20 -20.01
C GLY A 291 11.58 2.57 -20.68
N ASP A 292 12.30 3.49 -20.03
CA ASP A 292 12.35 4.89 -20.47
C ASP A 292 12.80 5.03 -21.94
N GLY A 293 12.00 5.75 -22.72
CA GLY A 293 12.21 5.95 -24.15
C GLY A 293 11.56 4.88 -25.05
N TRP A 294 10.92 3.87 -24.47
CA TRP A 294 10.10 2.92 -25.20
C TRP A 294 8.62 3.35 -25.27
N PRO A 295 7.87 2.89 -26.28
CA PRO A 295 6.43 3.09 -26.30
C PRO A 295 5.71 2.33 -25.18
N ILE A 296 4.52 2.81 -24.83
CA ILE A 296 3.55 2.08 -24.02
C ILE A 296 2.53 1.48 -24.99
N ARG A 297 2.67 0.19 -25.29
CA ARG A 297 1.87 -0.52 -26.30
C ARG A 297 0.72 -1.27 -25.68
N ARG A 298 -0.43 -1.33 -26.36
CA ARG A 298 -1.53 -2.19 -25.95
C ARG A 298 -1.14 -3.65 -26.22
N VAL A 299 -1.22 -4.50 -25.19
CA VAL A 299 -0.95 -5.93 -25.34
C VAL A 299 -2.03 -6.56 -26.23
N GLY A 300 -1.62 -7.37 -27.20
CA GLY A 300 -2.53 -8.00 -28.17
C GLY A 300 -2.89 -7.14 -29.38
N GLY A 301 -2.31 -5.95 -29.53
CA GLY A 301 -2.49 -5.10 -30.71
C GLY A 301 -1.20 -4.39 -31.15
N GLU A 302 -1.28 -3.63 -32.24
CA GLU A 302 -0.13 -2.86 -32.78
C GLU A 302 -0.07 -1.41 -32.27
N GLN A 303 -1.13 -0.96 -31.61
CA GLN A 303 -1.31 0.41 -31.14
C GLN A 303 -0.49 0.70 -29.87
N CYS A 304 -0.06 1.95 -29.72
CA CYS A 304 0.55 2.51 -28.51
C CYS A 304 -0.03 3.88 -28.16
N LEU A 305 0.16 4.28 -26.89
CA LEU A 305 -0.16 5.63 -26.44
C LEU A 305 0.70 6.67 -27.15
N LYS A 306 0.07 7.75 -27.60
CA LYS A 306 0.72 8.90 -28.23
C LYS A 306 0.19 10.20 -27.65
N ALA A 307 1.12 11.03 -27.16
CA ALA A 307 0.85 12.40 -26.80
C ALA A 307 0.54 13.24 -28.04
N VAL A 308 -0.46 14.10 -27.94
CA VAL A 308 -0.88 14.94 -29.06
C VAL A 308 -0.43 16.38 -28.83
N GLY A 309 -0.76 16.94 -27.66
CA GLY A 309 -0.43 18.30 -27.28
C GLY A 309 -0.88 18.63 -25.86
N ASP A 310 -0.54 19.83 -25.39
CA ASP A 310 -0.89 20.32 -24.06
C ASP A 310 -2.41 20.55 -23.93
N GLY A 311 -3.03 19.89 -22.95
CA GLY A 311 -4.48 19.90 -22.70
C GLY A 311 -5.30 19.04 -23.66
N VAL A 312 -4.65 18.17 -24.45
CA VAL A 312 -5.32 17.34 -25.47
C VAL A 312 -5.38 15.88 -24.99
N PRO A 313 -6.47 15.13 -25.28
CA PRO A 313 -6.52 13.70 -25.00
C PRO A 313 -5.35 12.92 -25.60
N VAL A 314 -4.84 11.96 -24.84
CA VAL A 314 -3.90 10.97 -25.36
C VAL A 314 -4.62 10.08 -26.37
N THR A 315 -3.93 9.67 -27.43
CA THR A 315 -4.51 8.87 -28.51
C THR A 315 -3.78 7.54 -28.67
N LEU A 316 -4.41 6.61 -29.39
CA LEU A 316 -3.75 5.41 -29.89
C LEU A 316 -3.14 5.68 -31.27
N SER A 317 -1.96 5.13 -31.51
CA SER A 317 -1.21 5.28 -32.75
C SER A 317 -0.53 3.97 -33.12
N THR A 318 -0.44 3.66 -34.41
CA THR A 318 0.40 2.56 -34.94
C THR A 318 1.86 3.00 -35.14
N ASP A 319 2.11 4.32 -35.26
CA ASP A 319 3.47 4.87 -35.22
C ASP A 319 3.96 4.98 -33.77
N CYS A 320 4.63 3.92 -33.31
CA CYS A 320 5.19 3.81 -31.97
C CYS A 320 6.68 4.14 -31.89
N LYS A 321 7.24 4.76 -32.94
CA LYS A 321 8.64 5.23 -32.97
C LYS A 321 8.72 6.75 -32.86
N SER A 322 7.61 7.46 -33.05
CA SER A 322 7.52 8.89 -32.80
C SER A 322 7.98 9.25 -31.38
N PRO A 323 8.75 10.34 -31.19
CA PRO A 323 9.07 10.87 -29.85
C PRO A 323 7.84 11.16 -28.99
N ARG A 324 6.70 11.44 -29.64
CA ARG A 324 5.39 11.63 -28.98
C ARG A 324 4.75 10.33 -28.49
N ALA A 325 5.22 9.18 -28.98
CA ALA A 325 4.72 7.86 -28.63
C ALA A 325 5.71 7.08 -27.75
N THR A 326 6.83 7.68 -27.38
CA THR A 326 7.82 7.13 -26.43
C THR A 326 7.66 7.82 -25.08
N TRP A 327 7.68 7.03 -24.01
CA TRP A 327 7.35 7.52 -22.67
C TRP A 327 8.49 7.30 -21.67
N LYS A 328 8.56 8.14 -20.64
CA LYS A 328 9.56 8.10 -19.58
C LYS A 328 8.93 8.39 -18.22
N LEU A 329 9.50 7.84 -17.16
CA LEU A 329 9.17 8.19 -15.78
C LEU A 329 10.14 9.28 -15.28
N ILE A 330 9.69 10.55 -15.21
CA ILE A 330 10.62 11.69 -15.12
C ILE A 330 10.77 12.34 -13.73
N SER A 331 9.94 11.99 -12.74
CA SER A 331 10.01 12.56 -11.39
C SER A 331 10.71 11.63 -10.39
N ASP A 332 11.16 12.18 -9.25
CA ASP A 332 11.75 11.41 -8.15
C ASP A 332 10.86 10.24 -7.69
N SER A 333 9.55 10.50 -7.57
CA SER A 333 8.51 9.51 -7.24
C SER A 333 8.27 8.48 -8.34
N ARG A 334 8.78 8.72 -9.55
CA ARG A 334 8.53 7.95 -10.77
C ARG A 334 7.04 7.84 -11.14
N LEU A 335 6.24 8.83 -10.74
CA LEU A 335 4.80 8.90 -11.01
C LEU A 335 4.45 9.81 -12.19
N HIS A 336 5.40 10.55 -12.76
CA HIS A 336 5.14 11.34 -13.98
C HIS A 336 5.47 10.52 -15.22
N VAL A 337 4.44 10.00 -15.89
CA VAL A 337 4.55 9.31 -17.18
C VAL A 337 4.51 10.35 -18.30
N ALA A 338 5.68 10.64 -18.89
CA ALA A 338 5.85 11.77 -19.80
C ALA A 338 6.31 11.34 -21.20
N ALA A 339 5.77 12.01 -22.22
CA ALA A 339 6.25 11.99 -23.61
C ALA A 339 6.70 13.40 -24.02
N MET A 340 7.31 13.52 -25.20
CA MET A 340 7.67 14.84 -25.76
C MET A 340 6.56 15.37 -26.66
N ASP A 341 6.38 16.69 -26.73
CA ASP A 341 5.62 17.35 -27.79
C ASP A 341 6.48 17.55 -29.07
N GLU A 342 5.92 18.20 -30.09
CA GLU A 342 6.65 18.47 -31.35
C GLU A 342 7.81 19.46 -31.18
N GLN A 343 7.79 20.26 -30.10
CA GLN A 343 8.80 21.25 -29.76
C GLN A 343 9.87 20.71 -28.79
N GLY A 344 9.74 19.45 -28.35
CA GLY A 344 10.65 18.80 -27.41
C GLY A 344 10.36 19.08 -25.93
N ASN A 345 9.24 19.72 -25.59
CA ASN A 345 8.83 19.90 -24.19
C ASN A 345 8.18 18.62 -23.65
N SER A 346 8.29 18.40 -22.34
CA SER A 346 7.69 17.23 -21.69
C SER A 346 6.20 17.45 -21.41
N LEU A 347 5.38 16.51 -21.88
CA LEU A 347 3.96 16.40 -21.57
C LEU A 347 3.71 15.14 -20.74
N CYS A 348 3.08 15.30 -19.58
CA CYS A 348 2.72 14.24 -18.65
C CYS A 348 1.27 13.83 -18.84
N LEU A 349 0.97 12.54 -18.60
CA LEU A 349 -0.40 12.10 -18.45
C LEU A 349 -1.08 12.89 -17.33
N GLU A 350 -2.35 13.25 -17.53
CA GLU A 350 -3.16 13.96 -16.57
C GLU A 350 -4.59 13.42 -16.55
N ALA A 351 -5.14 13.26 -15.35
CA ALA A 351 -6.57 13.07 -15.12
C ALA A 351 -7.02 13.95 -13.95
N THR A 352 -8.25 14.45 -13.99
CA THR A 352 -8.82 15.22 -12.89
C THR A 352 -9.93 14.46 -12.20
N SER A 353 -10.12 14.72 -10.91
CA SER A 353 -11.21 14.13 -10.12
C SER A 353 -12.63 14.41 -10.63
N SER A 354 -12.77 15.35 -11.56
CA SER A 354 -14.01 15.74 -12.21
C SER A 354 -14.24 15.12 -13.59
N ASN A 355 -13.19 14.63 -14.28
CA ASN A 355 -13.34 14.09 -15.62
C ASN A 355 -12.33 12.95 -15.90
N TYR A 356 -12.86 11.73 -16.00
CA TYR A 356 -12.12 10.54 -16.37
C TYR A 356 -12.54 9.98 -17.73
N SER A 357 -13.46 10.62 -18.45
CA SER A 357 -13.88 10.16 -19.79
C SER A 357 -12.78 10.28 -20.84
N SER A 358 -11.71 11.02 -20.53
CA SER A 358 -10.51 11.15 -21.35
C SER A 358 -9.27 11.32 -20.47
N ILE A 359 -8.19 10.60 -20.77
CA ILE A 359 -6.86 10.90 -20.21
C ILE A 359 -6.18 11.93 -21.09
N LEU A 360 -5.72 13.03 -20.49
CA LEU A 360 -5.08 14.14 -21.21
C LEU A 360 -3.56 14.02 -21.16
N THR A 361 -2.89 14.78 -22.02
CA THR A 361 -1.49 15.15 -21.83
C THR A 361 -1.39 16.64 -21.52
N ARG A 362 -0.61 17.04 -20.50
CA ARG A 362 -0.34 18.44 -20.16
C ARG A 362 1.13 18.67 -19.89
N LYS A 363 1.58 19.93 -19.94
CA LYS A 363 2.92 20.27 -19.46
C LYS A 363 3.15 19.69 -18.07
N CYS A 364 4.26 18.98 -17.93
CA CYS A 364 4.61 18.33 -16.67
C CYS A 364 4.79 19.37 -15.56
N ALA A 365 4.12 19.16 -14.43
CA ALA A 365 4.17 20.04 -13.27
C ALA A 365 4.99 19.41 -12.13
N CYS A 366 5.63 20.25 -11.32
CA CYS A 366 6.29 19.86 -10.06
C CYS A 366 7.44 18.84 -10.19
N VAL A 367 7.98 18.61 -11.39
CA VAL A 367 8.99 17.57 -11.66
C VAL A 367 10.32 17.89 -10.96
N ASN A 368 10.67 19.17 -10.81
CA ASN A 368 11.94 19.60 -10.22
C ASN A 368 11.81 19.95 -8.72
N ASN A 369 10.81 19.38 -8.04
CA ASN A 369 10.56 19.59 -6.62
C ASN A 369 10.33 21.07 -6.25
N GLU A 370 9.58 21.78 -7.08
CA GLU A 370 9.15 23.15 -6.83
C GLU A 370 8.30 23.22 -5.54
N ALA A 371 8.55 24.23 -4.70
CA ALA A 371 7.76 24.46 -3.49
C ALA A 371 6.32 24.89 -3.84
N ASN A 372 5.35 24.49 -3.01
CA ASN A 372 3.92 24.80 -3.19
C ASN A 372 3.32 24.33 -4.52
N CYS A 373 3.87 23.28 -5.11
CA CYS A 373 3.38 22.67 -6.34
C CYS A 373 2.67 21.34 -6.03
N ASP A 374 1.53 21.10 -6.68
CA ASP A 374 0.74 19.87 -6.52
C ASP A 374 0.76 19.02 -7.80
N PRO A 375 1.47 17.87 -7.83
CA PRO A 375 1.55 17.00 -8.99
C PRO A 375 0.46 15.92 -9.06
N GLN A 376 -0.46 15.86 -8.10
CA GLN A 376 -1.26 14.64 -7.88
C GLN A 376 -2.15 14.24 -9.07
N SER A 377 -2.64 15.20 -9.87
CA SER A 377 -3.41 14.94 -11.10
C SER A 377 -2.58 14.33 -12.23
N GLN A 378 -1.24 14.41 -12.14
CA GLN A 378 -0.29 13.87 -13.10
C GLN A 378 0.44 12.62 -12.57
N TRP A 379 0.03 12.09 -11.42
CA TRP A 379 0.61 10.89 -10.84
C TRP A 379 -0.03 9.61 -11.40
N PHE A 380 0.69 8.98 -12.31
CA PHE A 380 0.37 7.68 -12.89
C PHE A 380 1.49 6.68 -12.61
N LYS A 381 1.13 5.47 -12.21
CA LYS A 381 2.06 4.37 -11.95
C LYS A 381 1.89 3.27 -12.99
N LEU A 382 3.01 2.79 -13.53
CA LEU A 382 3.05 1.52 -14.24
C LEU A 382 3.15 0.39 -13.21
N VAL A 383 2.03 -0.26 -12.93
CA VAL A 383 1.92 -1.37 -11.98
C VAL A 383 2.13 -2.70 -12.73
N PRO A 384 3.18 -3.48 -12.43
CA PRO A 384 3.42 -4.76 -13.08
C PRO A 384 2.31 -5.78 -12.77
N SER A 385 2.01 -6.63 -13.77
CA SER A 385 1.05 -7.72 -13.67
C SER A 385 1.46 -8.85 -14.61
N ASN A 386 1.24 -10.09 -14.19
CA ASN A 386 1.42 -11.28 -15.03
C ASN A 386 0.21 -12.23 -14.93
N LEU A 387 -0.88 -11.76 -14.32
CA LEU A 387 -2.16 -12.43 -14.25
C LEU A 387 -3.17 -11.76 -15.17
N SER A 388 -4.13 -12.56 -15.64
CA SER A 388 -5.09 -12.15 -16.66
C SER A 388 -6.05 -11.07 -16.20
#